data_AF-A0A3D1RNK5-F1
#
_entry.id   AF-A0A3D1RNK5-F1
#
_cell.length_a   1.000
_cell.length_b   1.000
_cell.length_c   1.000
_cell.angle_alpha   90.00
_cell.angle_beta   90.00
_cell.angle_gamma   90.00
#
_symmetry.space_group_name_H-M   'P 1'
#
loop_
_entity.id
_entity.type
_entity.pdbx_description
1 polymer ?
#
loop_
_entity_poly.entity_id
_entity_poly.type
_entity_poly.pdbx_seq_one_letter_code
_entity_poly.pdbx_strand_id
1 'polypeptide(L)'
;MKYRLGLDIGITSIGWAVLEHDDDEEPFRIADLGVRIFKAAENAKDGSALALPRREARSSRRRLRRHRHRLERIKLLLEKIKLISIAELDIVYHDSQKLTDIYELRQAGLDRLLNPEEWA
;
A
#
# COMPACT_ATOMS: atom_id res chain seq x y z
N MET A 1 -34.47 -3.03 -37.33
CA MET A 1 -33.10 -2.68 -37.79
C MET A 1 -32.14 -3.67 -37.15
N LYS A 2 -31.62 -4.62 -37.93
CA LYS A 2 -30.52 -5.49 -37.49
C LYS A 2 -29.23 -4.69 -37.66
N TYR A 3 -28.36 -4.70 -36.66
CA TYR A 3 -27.09 -4.00 -36.75
C TYR A 3 -25.98 -4.77 -36.03
N ARG A 4 -24.73 -4.56 -36.44
CA ARG A 4 -23.54 -4.94 -35.69
C ARG A 4 -22.81 -3.68 -35.22
N LEU A 5 -22.35 -3.69 -33.97
CA LEU A 5 -21.53 -2.63 -33.37
C LEU A 5 -20.08 -3.11 -33.33
N GLY A 6 -19.23 -2.50 -34.14
CA GLY A 6 -17.78 -2.66 -34.03
C GLY A 6 -17.24 -1.74 -32.95
N LEU A 7 -16.38 -2.26 -32.06
CA LEU A 7 -15.67 -1.48 -31.04
C LEU A 7 -14.17 -1.73 -31.15
N ASP A 8 -13.40 -0.65 -31.34
CA ASP A 8 -11.94 -0.64 -31.24
C ASP A 8 -11.54 0.07 -29.95
N ILE A 9 -11.13 -0.70 -28.93
CA ILE A 9 -10.90 -0.21 -27.57
C ILE A 9 -9.40 -0.05 -27.32
N GLY A 10 -8.93 1.19 -27.39
CA GLY A 10 -7.56 1.60 -27.04
C GLY A 10 -7.43 2.12 -25.61
N ILE A 11 -6.20 2.45 -25.21
CA ILE A 11 -5.89 2.97 -23.86
C ILE A 11 -6.43 4.40 -23.60
N THR A 12 -6.74 5.15 -24.66
CA THR A 12 -7.22 6.55 -24.61
C THR A 12 -8.35 6.84 -25.60
N SER A 13 -8.81 5.84 -26.35
CA SER A 13 -9.85 6.00 -27.36
C SER A 13 -10.72 4.77 -27.47
N ILE A 14 -12.00 4.98 -27.80
CA ILE A 14 -12.90 3.92 -28.25
C ILE A 14 -13.43 4.34 -29.61
N GLY A 15 -12.92 3.72 -30.67
CA GLY A 15 -13.54 3.79 -31.99
C GLY A 15 -14.79 2.93 -32.01
N TRP A 16 -15.87 3.42 -32.60
CA TRP A 16 -17.10 2.66 -32.74
C TRP A 16 -17.77 2.91 -34.08
N ALA A 17 -18.42 1.88 -34.61
CA ALA A 17 -19.20 1.96 -35.84
C ALA A 17 -20.41 1.04 -35.76
N VAL A 18 -21.55 1.54 -36.22
CA VAL A 18 -22.82 0.79 -36.32
C VAL A 18 -23.07 0.50 -37.79
N LEU A 19 -23.15 -0.78 -38.14
CA LEU A 19 -23.43 -1.25 -39.49
C LEU A 19 -24.82 -1.88 -39.53
N GLU A 20 -25.71 -1.41 -40.40
CA GLU A 20 -26.99 -2.07 -40.67
C GLU A 20 -26.76 -3.35 -41.47
N HIS A 21 -27.53 -4.38 -41.12
CA HIS A 21 -27.48 -5.70 -41.75
C HIS A 21 -28.84 -6.02 -42.35
N ASP A 22 -28.83 -6.69 -43.50
CA ASP A 22 -30.04 -7.20 -44.13
C ASP A 22 -30.52 -8.49 -43.44
N ASP A 23 -31.48 -9.17 -44.06
CA ASP A 23 -32.04 -10.39 -43.50
C ASP A 23 -31.10 -11.59 -43.54
N ASP A 24 -30.12 -11.57 -44.44
CA ASP A 24 -29.08 -12.59 -44.63
C ASP A 24 -27.81 -12.31 -43.79
N GLU A 25 -27.86 -11.29 -42.92
CA GLU A 25 -26.74 -10.80 -42.11
C GLU A 25 -25.54 -10.23 -42.89
N GLU A 26 -25.77 -9.73 -44.10
CA GLU A 26 -24.76 -8.99 -44.85
C GLU A 26 -24.83 -7.50 -44.53
N PRO A 27 -23.69 -6.83 -44.24
CA PRO A 27 -23.65 -5.41 -43.95
C PRO A 27 -23.87 -4.59 -45.23
N PHE A 28 -24.89 -3.73 -45.26
CA PHE A 28 -25.21 -2.94 -46.45
C PHE A 28 -25.09 -1.42 -46.24
N ARG A 29 -25.04 -0.93 -44.99
CA ARG A 29 -24.99 0.51 -44.69
C ARG A 29 -24.26 0.80 -43.38
N ILE A 30 -23.46 1.86 -43.38
CA ILE A 30 -22.96 2.49 -42.15
C ILE A 30 -24.07 3.39 -41.60
N ALA A 31 -24.64 3.02 -40.44
CA ALA A 31 -25.67 3.82 -39.77
C ALA A 31 -25.05 5.03 -39.06
N ASP A 32 -23.94 4.81 -38.35
CA ASP A 32 -23.23 5.83 -37.59
C ASP A 32 -21.80 5.37 -37.27
N LEU A 33 -20.91 6.32 -36.99
CA LEU A 33 -19.55 6.05 -36.53
C LEU A 33 -19.01 7.20 -35.70
N GLY A 34 -18.07 6.89 -34.81
CA GLY A 34 -17.40 7.92 -34.03
C GLY A 34 -16.21 7.41 -33.25
N VAL A 35 -15.56 8.34 -32.56
CA VAL A 35 -14.45 8.04 -31.65
C VAL A 35 -14.69 8.76 -30.34
N ARG A 36 -14.69 7.99 -29.24
CA ARG A 36 -14.67 8.55 -27.89
C ARG A 36 -13.23 8.66 -27.42
N ILE A 37 -12.72 9.88 -27.29
CA ILE A 37 -11.39 10.13 -26.70
C ILE A 37 -11.54 10.40 -25.20
N PHE A 38 -10.65 9.82 -24.39
CA PHE A 38 -10.59 10.04 -22.94
C PHE A 38 -9.14 10.10 -22.47
N LYS A 39 -8.92 10.68 -21.29
CA LYS A 39 -7.58 10.78 -20.70
C LYS A 39 -7.13 9.41 -20.20
N ALA A 40 -5.89 9.03 -20.50
CA ALA A 40 -5.27 7.84 -19.95
C ALA A 40 -5.29 7.90 -18.41
N ALA A 41 -5.47 6.75 -17.77
CA ALA A 41 -5.46 6.62 -16.31
C ALA A 41 -4.03 6.57 -15.73
N GLU A 42 -3.12 7.33 -16.34
CA GLU A 42 -1.70 7.39 -16.01
C GLU A 42 -1.24 8.83 -15.84
N ASN A 43 -0.14 9.00 -15.09
CA ASN A 43 0.52 10.28 -14.96
C ASN A 43 1.23 10.64 -16.28
N ALA A 44 0.85 11.76 -16.88
CA ALA A 44 1.37 12.20 -18.18
C ALA A 44 2.90 12.45 -18.23
N LYS A 45 3.57 12.51 -17.07
CA LYS A 45 5.03 12.74 -16.97
C LYS A 45 5.86 11.46 -16.92
N ASP A 46 5.34 10.39 -16.32
CA ASP A 46 6.12 9.19 -15.99
C ASP A 46 5.43 7.86 -16.34
N GLY A 47 4.20 7.91 -16.87
CA GLY A 47 3.42 6.71 -17.24
C GLY A 47 2.98 5.86 -16.04
N SER A 48 3.17 6.35 -14.81
CA SER A 48 2.77 5.60 -13.63
C SER A 48 1.25 5.64 -13.46
N ALA A 49 0.67 4.55 -12.94
CA ALA A 49 -0.76 4.50 -12.66
C ALA A 49 -1.15 5.60 -11.65
N LEU A 50 -2.24 6.33 -11.92
CA LEU A 50 -2.75 7.39 -11.03
C LEU A 50 -3.04 6.89 -9.61
N ALA A 51 -3.31 5.59 -9.44
CA ALA A 51 -3.58 4.97 -8.16
C ALA A 51 -2.32 4.65 -7.34
N LEU A 52 -1.12 4.75 -7.91
CA LEU A 52 0.14 4.38 -7.27
C LEU A 52 0.42 5.22 -6.00
N PRO A 53 0.36 6.56 -6.02
CA PRO A 53 0.61 7.36 -4.82
C PRO A 53 -0.37 7.03 -3.68
N ARG A 54 -1.64 6.78 -4.02
CA ARG A 54 -2.66 6.36 -3.04
C ARG A 54 -2.32 5.00 -2.42
N ARG A 55 -1.82 4.06 -3.21
CA ARG A 55 -1.41 2.72 -2.75
C ARG A 55 -0.22 2.81 -1.80
N GLU A 56 0.80 3.56 -2.17
CA GLU A 56 2.01 3.73 -1.37
C GLU A 56 1.72 4.43 -0.04
N ALA A 57 0.98 5.54 -0.07
CA ALA A 57 0.57 6.24 1.14
C ALA A 57 -0.25 5.34 2.08
N ARG A 58 -1.15 4.50 1.53
CA ARG A 58 -1.90 3.51 2.31
C ARG A 58 -0.97 2.46 2.94
N SER A 59 0.01 1.97 2.18
CA SER A 59 0.98 0.97 2.65
C SER A 59 1.79 1.53 3.83
N SER A 60 2.33 2.74 3.69
CA SER A 60 3.10 3.41 4.74
C SER A 60 2.27 3.64 6.01
N ARG A 61 1.03 4.13 5.90
CA ARG A 61 0.13 4.28 7.07
C ARG A 61 -0.11 2.96 7.79
N ARG A 62 -0.36 1.88 7.04
CA ARG A 62 -0.57 0.55 7.63
C ARG A 62 0.69 0.02 8.30
N ARG A 63 1.87 0.25 7.71
CA ARG A 63 3.17 -0.13 8.28
C ARG A 63 3.40 0.57 9.62
N LEU A 64 3.25 1.90 9.66
CA LEU A 64 3.41 2.70 10.87
C LEU A 64 2.43 2.28 11.97
N ARG A 65 1.15 2.09 11.62
CA ARG A 65 0.13 1.62 12.58
C ARG A 65 0.49 0.26 13.18
N ARG A 66 0.90 -0.71 12.35
CA ARG A 66 1.28 -2.04 12.81
C ARG A 66 2.55 -2.04 13.63
N HIS A 67 3.53 -1.23 13.26
CA HIS A 67 4.77 -1.08 14.02
C HIS A 67 4.49 -0.53 15.42
N ARG A 68 3.74 0.58 15.52
CA ARG A 68 3.31 1.16 16.80
C ARG A 68 2.57 0.14 17.67
N HIS A 69 1.57 -0.53 17.09
CA HIS A 69 0.77 -1.50 17.81
C HIS A 69 1.58 -2.73 18.27
N ARG A 70 2.59 -3.15 17.49
CA ARG A 70 3.49 -4.23 17.89
C ARG A 70 4.34 -3.81 19.09
N LEU A 71 4.92 -2.61 19.07
CA LEU A 71 5.72 -2.09 20.17
C LEU A 71 4.88 -1.93 21.45
N GLU A 72 3.67 -1.39 21.34
CA GLU A 72 2.72 -1.27 22.45
C GLU A 72 2.42 -2.64 23.09
N ARG A 73 2.16 -3.67 22.28
CA ARG A 73 1.93 -5.03 22.78
C ARG A 73 3.16 -5.65 23.43
N ILE A 74 4.37 -5.32 22.96
CA ILE A 74 5.62 -5.74 23.60
C ILE A 74 5.73 -5.08 24.97
N LYS A 75 5.55 -3.74 25.07
CA LYS A 75 5.56 -3.04 26.36
C LYS A 75 4.57 -3.64 27.36
N LEU A 76 3.33 -3.87 26.93
CA LEU A 76 2.28 -4.51 27.75
C LEU A 76 2.65 -5.95 28.16
N LEU A 77 3.34 -6.70 27.31
CA LEU A 77 3.79 -8.06 27.63
C LEU A 77 4.88 -8.03 28.71
N LEU A 78 5.86 -7.14 28.59
CA LEU A 78 6.96 -6.99 29.54
C LEU A 78 6.45 -6.63 30.94
N GLU A 79 5.48 -5.73 31.02
CA GLU A 79 4.80 -5.38 32.28
C GLU A 79 3.98 -6.55 32.84
N LYS A 80 3.23 -7.27 31.97
CA LYS A 80 2.43 -8.43 32.39
C LYS A 80 3.28 -9.55 33.00
N ILE A 81 4.47 -9.80 32.48
CA ILE A 81 5.41 -10.79 33.03
C ILE A 81 6.22 -10.25 34.21
N LYS A 82 5.97 -9.00 34.63
CA LYS A 82 6.65 -8.30 35.73
C LYS A 82 8.16 -8.18 35.51
N LEU A 83 8.58 -8.05 34.24
CA LEU A 83 9.98 -7.80 33.94
C LEU A 83 10.32 -6.33 34.22
N ILE A 84 9.52 -5.41 33.69
CA ILE A 84 9.66 -3.97 33.86
C ILE A 84 8.30 -3.31 33.65
N SER A 85 7.97 -2.26 34.40
CA SER A 85 6.73 -1.51 34.22
C SER A 85 6.81 -0.57 33.00
N ILE A 86 5.65 -0.14 32.48
CA ILE A 86 5.62 0.82 31.37
C ILE A 86 6.27 2.16 31.77
N ALA A 87 6.08 2.58 33.03
CA ALA A 87 6.67 3.81 33.55
C ALA A 87 8.20 3.73 33.60
N GLU A 88 8.75 2.62 34.08
CA GLU A 88 10.20 2.38 34.10
C GLU A 88 10.79 2.31 32.68
N LEU A 89 10.11 1.62 31.75
CA LEU A 89 10.47 1.59 30.33
C LEU A 89 10.55 3.00 29.74
N ASP A 90 9.54 3.84 29.96
CA ASP A 90 9.53 5.20 29.41
C ASP A 90 10.67 6.05 30.01
N ILE A 91 11.04 5.84 31.27
CA ILE A 91 12.23 6.49 31.87
C ILE A 91 13.50 6.03 31.15
N VAL A 92 13.69 4.72 30.95
CA VAL A 92 14.88 4.16 30.26
C VAL A 92 15.02 4.73 28.85
N TYR A 93 13.94 4.81 28.08
CA TYR A 93 13.98 5.32 26.70
C TYR A 93 14.11 6.85 26.58
N HIS A 94 13.75 7.61 27.62
CA HIS A 94 13.80 9.08 27.60
C HIS A 94 14.95 9.70 28.41
N ASP A 95 15.59 8.93 29.29
CA ASP A 95 16.80 9.34 30.00
C ASP A 95 18.05 9.06 29.14
N SER A 96 18.39 10.05 28.31
CA SER A 96 19.50 9.97 27.34
C SER A 96 20.89 9.78 27.98
N GLN A 97 21.02 9.87 29.31
CA GLN A 97 22.30 9.71 30.00
C GLN A 97 22.64 8.25 30.36
N LYS A 98 21.69 7.32 30.23
CA LYS A 98 21.85 5.91 30.68
C LYS A 98 21.73 4.84 29.59
N LEU A 99 21.39 5.21 28.36
CA LEU A 99 21.18 4.22 27.30
C LEU A 99 22.53 3.67 26.79
N THR A 100 22.91 2.49 27.28
CA THR A 100 23.97 1.67 26.69
C THR A 100 23.56 1.23 25.28
N ASP A 101 24.52 1.02 24.38
CA ASP A 101 24.23 0.57 23.03
C ASP A 101 23.51 -0.79 23.06
N ILE A 102 22.37 -0.87 22.37
CA ILE A 102 21.56 -2.08 22.24
C ILE A 102 22.40 -3.23 21.66
N TYR A 103 23.34 -2.96 20.75
CA TYR A 103 24.20 -4.00 20.18
C TYR A 103 25.21 -4.53 21.20
N GLU A 104 25.76 -3.69 22.06
CA GLU A 104 26.66 -4.10 23.15
C GLU A 104 25.91 -4.95 24.17
N LEU A 105 24.69 -4.54 24.56
CA LEU A 105 23.84 -5.32 25.47
C LEU A 105 23.48 -6.67 24.87
N ARG A 106 23.13 -6.73 23.58
CA ARG A 106 22.85 -8.00 22.87
C ARG A 106 24.05 -8.93 22.83
N GLN A 107 25.27 -8.39 22.72
CA GLN A 107 26.49 -9.19 22.82
C GLN A 107 26.71 -9.66 24.27
N ALA A 108 26.64 -8.75 25.23
CA ALA A 108 26.86 -9.05 26.64
C ALA A 108 25.87 -10.09 27.18
N GLY A 109 24.63 -10.12 26.68
CA GLY A 109 23.64 -11.14 27.04
C GLY A 109 23.98 -12.57 26.62
N LEU A 110 25.01 -12.77 25.79
CA LEU A 110 25.57 -14.09 25.49
C LEU A 110 26.51 -14.58 26.59
N ASP A 111 27.15 -13.65 27.30
CA ASP A 111 28.24 -13.93 28.25
C ASP A 111 27.83 -13.72 29.71
N ARG A 112 26.83 -12.87 29.98
CA ARG A 112 26.32 -12.58 31.33
C ARG A 112 24.80 -12.43 31.35
N LEU A 113 24.23 -12.59 32.54
CA LEU A 113 22.83 -12.24 32.79
C LEU A 113 22.65 -10.71 32.70
N LEU A 114 21.65 -10.27 31.95
CA LEU A 114 21.23 -8.88 31.86
C LEU A 114 20.17 -8.58 32.94
N ASN A 115 20.22 -7.39 33.51
CA ASN A 115 19.17 -6.92 34.41
C ASN A 115 17.91 -6.53 33.60
N PRO A 116 16.76 -6.30 34.25
CA PRO A 116 15.52 -6.00 33.53
C PRO A 116 15.55 -4.74 32.66
N GLU A 117 16.29 -3.69 33.05
CA GLU A 117 16.43 -2.46 32.26
C GLU A 117 17.32 -2.69 31.03
N GLU A 118 18.36 -3.51 31.16
CA GLU A 118 19.27 -3.88 30.06
C GLU A 118 18.63 -4.82 29.04
N TRP A 119 17.68 -5.65 29.47
CA TRP A 119 17.03 -6.63 28.61
C TRP A 119 15.83 -6.09 27.82
N ALA A 120 15.12 -5.11 28.39
CA ALA A 120 13.80 -4.67 27.93
C ALA A 120 13.83 -3.60 26.83
#